data_AF-A0AAU7AF25-F1
#
_entry.id   AF-A0AAU7AF25-F1
#
_cell.length_a   1.000
_cell.length_b   1.000
_cell.length_c   1.000
_cell.angle_alpha   90.00
_cell.angle_beta   90.00
_cell.angle_gamma   90.00
#
_symmetry.space_group_name_H-M   'P 1'
#
loop_
_entity.id
_entity.type
_entity.pdbx_description
1 polymer ?
#
loop_
_entity_poly.entity_id
_entity_poly.type
_entity_poly.pdbx_seq_one_letter_code
_entity_poly.pdbx_strand_id
1 'polypeptide(L)'
;MRQRIDLADKSRLAAVADIFKRHGFSPYDADIRARIIYFMQIGYHAMEIHEPMPERLNRLEGYLRGFTGEEPDPDAMAEFKTFVSSLEIDK
;
A
#
# COMPACT_ATOMS: atom_id res chain seq x y z
N MET A 1 9.49 5.36 -25.00
CA MET A 1 9.06 5.90 -23.70
C MET A 1 7.95 5.05 -23.08
N ARG A 2 6.83 4.82 -23.79
CA ARG A 2 5.70 3.97 -23.33
C ARG A 2 6.13 2.59 -22.81
N GLN A 3 6.94 1.84 -23.57
CA GLN A 3 7.44 0.51 -23.17
C GLN A 3 8.21 0.48 -21.84
N ARG A 4 8.96 1.54 -21.52
CA ARG A 4 9.70 1.63 -20.24
C ARG A 4 8.74 1.85 -19.07
N ILE A 5 7.70 2.64 -19.28
CA ILE A 5 6.63 2.88 -18.30
C ILE A 5 5.88 1.57 -18.09
N ASP A 6 5.44 0.92 -19.17
CA ASP A 6 4.70 -0.35 -19.10
C ASP A 6 5.50 -1.45 -18.37
N LEU A 7 6.82 -1.51 -18.58
CA LEU A 7 7.69 -2.45 -17.87
C LEU A 7 7.79 -2.13 -16.38
N ALA A 8 8.00 -0.86 -16.02
CA ALA A 8 8.07 -0.44 -14.63
C ALA A 8 6.74 -0.71 -13.89
N ASP A 9 5.61 -0.48 -14.56
CA ASP A 9 4.28 -0.69 -14.00
C ASP A 9 4.02 -2.18 -13.78
N LYS A 10 4.41 -3.03 -14.74
CA LYS A 10 4.39 -4.50 -14.56
C LYS A 10 5.25 -4.95 -13.39
N SER A 11 6.46 -4.41 -13.25
CA SER A 11 7.35 -4.75 -12.13
C SER A 11 6.75 -4.35 -10.78
N ARG A 12 6.12 -3.18 -10.67
CA ARG A 12 5.45 -2.73 -9.44
C ARG A 12 4.27 -3.62 -9.09
N LEU A 13 3.40 -3.91 -10.07
CA LEU A 13 2.25 -4.80 -9.87
C LEU A 13 2.70 -6.20 -9.42
N ALA A 14 3.73 -6.76 -10.06
CA ALA A 14 4.28 -8.06 -9.67
C ALA A 14 4.82 -8.05 -8.24
N ALA A 15 5.58 -7.01 -7.87
CA ALA A 15 6.13 -6.89 -6.51
C ALA A 15 5.03 -6.81 -5.45
N VAL A 16 3.97 -6.05 -5.68
CA VAL A 16 2.84 -5.95 -4.73
C VAL A 16 2.05 -7.27 -4.69
N ALA A 17 1.82 -7.92 -5.83
CA ALA A 17 1.15 -9.21 -5.86
C ALA A 17 1.95 -10.28 -5.06
N ASP A 18 3.28 -10.25 -5.15
CA ASP A 18 4.12 -11.19 -4.39
C ASP A 18 4.07 -10.93 -2.89
N ILE A 19 3.78 -9.71 -2.42
CA ILE A 19 3.48 -9.45 -1.01
C ILE A 19 2.24 -10.24 -0.61
N PHE A 20 1.13 -10.10 -1.33
CA PHE A 20 -0.11 -10.82 -1.01
C PHE A 20 0.06 -12.35 -1.09
N LYS A 21 0.77 -12.87 -2.10
CA LYS A 21 1.02 -14.33 -2.19
C LYS A 21 1.76 -14.85 -0.95
N ARG A 22 2.75 -14.11 -0.43
CA ARG A 22 3.47 -14.50 0.79
C ARG A 22 2.56 -14.55 2.02
N HIS A 23 1.44 -13.82 2.01
CA HIS A 23 0.42 -13.85 3.05
C HIS A 23 -0.73 -14.83 2.75
N GLY A 24 -0.54 -15.78 1.83
CA GLY A 24 -1.48 -16.89 1.61
C GLY A 24 -2.65 -16.59 0.67
N PHE A 25 -2.71 -15.40 0.07
CA PHE A 25 -3.72 -15.08 -0.93
C PHE A 25 -3.49 -15.87 -2.23
N SER A 26 -4.59 -16.27 -2.88
CA SER A 26 -4.52 -16.95 -4.18
C SER A 26 -3.81 -16.07 -5.21
N PRO A 27 -3.18 -16.64 -6.26
CA PRO A 27 -2.56 -15.83 -7.31
C PRO A 27 -3.52 -14.82 -7.96
N TYR A 28 -4.81 -15.18 -8.06
CA TYR A 28 -5.84 -14.29 -8.56
C TYR A 28 -6.10 -13.13 -7.60
N ASP A 29 -6.37 -13.40 -6.33
CA ASP A 29 -6.66 -12.35 -5.35
C ASP A 29 -5.46 -11.43 -5.14
N ALA A 30 -4.24 -11.98 -5.18
CA ALA A 30 -3.01 -11.21 -5.12
C ALA A 30 -2.86 -10.22 -6.28
N ASP A 31 -3.17 -10.64 -7.53
CA ASP A 31 -3.16 -9.74 -8.69
C ASP A 31 -4.23 -8.64 -8.55
N ILE A 32 -5.45 -8.99 -8.15
CA ILE A 32 -6.54 -8.02 -7.97
C ILE A 32 -6.18 -6.99 -6.88
N ARG A 33 -5.71 -7.43 -5.71
CA ARG A 33 -5.34 -6.54 -4.60
C ARG A 33 -4.12 -5.67 -4.95
N ALA A 34 -3.15 -6.21 -5.69
CA ALA A 34 -2.03 -5.43 -6.21
C ALA A 34 -2.49 -4.30 -7.12
N ARG A 35 -3.45 -4.57 -8.01
CA ARG A 35 -4.05 -3.54 -8.88
C ARG A 35 -4.79 -2.48 -8.08
N ILE A 36 -5.55 -2.88 -7.05
CA ILE A 36 -6.27 -1.93 -6.18
C ILE A 36 -5.29 -0.94 -5.56
N ILE A 37 -4.23 -1.43 -4.90
CA ILE A 37 -3.22 -0.56 -4.28
C ILE A 37 -2.53 0.29 -5.34
N TYR A 38 -2.08 -0.33 -6.42
CA TYR A 38 -1.27 0.35 -7.44
C TYR A 38 -2.03 1.47 -8.15
N PHE A 39 -3.29 1.23 -8.56
CA PHE A 39 -4.10 2.26 -9.20
C PHE A 39 -4.56 3.34 -8.23
N MET A 40 -4.78 3.02 -6.95
CA MET A 40 -5.02 4.03 -5.93
C MET A 40 -3.82 4.99 -5.83
N GLN A 41 -2.59 4.46 -5.77
CA GLN A 41 -1.37 5.27 -5.71
C GLN A 41 -1.14 6.11 -6.98
N ILE A 42 -1.42 5.56 -8.16
CA ILE A 42 -1.42 6.37 -9.41
C ILE A 42 -2.46 7.49 -9.32
N GLY A 43 -3.66 7.19 -8.84
CA GLY A 43 -4.73 8.17 -8.69
C GLY A 43 -4.32 9.34 -7.80
N TYR A 44 -3.64 9.06 -6.68
CA TYR A 44 -3.09 10.09 -5.80
C TYR A 44 -2.10 10.99 -6.53
N HIS A 45 -1.15 10.40 -7.27
CA HIS A 45 -0.19 11.17 -8.05
C HIS A 45 -0.86 11.98 -9.17
N ALA A 46 -1.81 11.40 -9.89
CA ALA A 46 -2.51 12.07 -10.98
C ALA A 46 -3.38 13.24 -10.51
N MET A 47 -3.90 13.16 -9.29
CA MET A 47 -4.70 14.22 -8.65
C MET A 47 -3.86 15.16 -7.77
N GLU A 48 -2.53 15.01 -7.75
CA GLU A 48 -1.61 15.77 -6.91
C GLU A 48 -2.00 15.77 -5.41
N ILE A 49 -2.57 14.66 -4.96
CA ILE A 49 -2.98 14.49 -3.57
C ILE A 49 -1.74 14.25 -2.71
N HIS A 50 -1.49 15.19 -1.80
CA HIS A 50 -0.46 15.08 -0.77
C HIS A 50 -1.15 14.96 0.59
N GLU A 51 -1.17 13.76 1.14
CA GLU A 51 -1.67 13.54 2.49
C GLU A 51 -0.54 13.77 3.50
N PRO A 52 -0.74 14.65 4.50
CA PRO A 52 0.18 14.75 5.63
C PRO A 52 0.35 13.38 6.31
N MET A 53 1.57 13.08 6.77
CA MET A 53 1.87 11.80 7.40
C MET A 53 0.92 11.44 8.56
N PRO A 54 0.53 12.38 9.45
CA PRO A 54 -0.43 12.10 10.52
C PRO A 54 -1.79 11.62 10.00
N GLU A 55 -2.31 12.25 8.93
CA GLU A 55 -3.58 11.84 8.32
C GLU A 55 -3.47 10.44 7.69
N ARG A 56 -2.36 10.19 7.01
CA ARG A 56 -2.11 8.91 6.35
C ARG A 56 -2.00 7.76 7.36
N LEU A 57 -1.36 8.01 8.51
CA LEU A 57 -1.30 7.05 9.61
C LEU A 57 -2.67 6.80 10.23
N ASN A 58 -3.52 7.82 10.35
CA ASN A 58 -4.88 7.66 10.87
C ASN A 58 -5.76 6.76 9.97
N ARG A 59 -5.49 6.73 8.66
CA ARG A 59 -6.21 5.89 7.69
C ARG A 59 -5.61 4.48 7.54
N LEU A 60 -4.44 4.20 8.13
CA LEU A 60 -3.66 2.98 7.89
C LEU A 60 -4.45 1.70 8.15
N GLU A 61 -5.08 1.59 9.31
CA GLU A 61 -5.84 0.38 9.69
C GLU A 61 -7.05 0.15 8.76
N GLY A 62 -7.74 1.22 8.40
CA GLY A 62 -8.84 1.17 7.43
C GLY A 62 -8.37 0.71 6.06
N TYR A 63 -7.21 1.20 5.60
CA TYR A 63 -6.60 0.76 4.35
C TYR A 63 -6.17 -0.70 4.39
N LEU A 64 -5.48 -1.13 5.45
CA LEU A 64 -5.08 -2.53 5.60
C LEU A 64 -6.29 -3.45 5.51
N ARG A 65 -7.33 -3.17 6.29
CA ARG A 65 -8.59 -3.92 6.22
C ARG A 65 -9.22 -3.88 4.84
N GLY A 66 -9.25 -2.73 4.17
CA GLY A 66 -9.76 -2.61 2.81
C GLY A 66 -8.96 -3.47 1.81
N PHE A 67 -7.64 -3.55 1.98
CA PHE A 67 -6.76 -4.27 1.07
C PHE A 67 -6.59 -5.75 1.36
N THR A 68 -6.81 -6.20 2.59
CA THR A 68 -6.65 -7.61 3.00
C THR A 68 -8.00 -8.28 3.25
N GLY A 69 -9.02 -7.52 3.67
CA GLY A 69 -10.27 -8.04 4.21
C GLY A 69 -10.13 -8.53 5.67
N GLU A 70 -8.98 -8.31 6.29
CA GLU A 70 -8.64 -8.79 7.62
C GLU A 70 -8.41 -7.63 8.59
N GLU A 71 -8.62 -7.90 9.87
CA GLU A 71 -8.26 -6.94 10.92
C GLU A 71 -6.75 -6.83 11.08
N PRO A 72 -6.18 -5.61 11.10
CA PRO A 72 -4.77 -5.44 11.42
C PRO A 72 -4.47 -5.93 12.84
N ASP A 73 -3.32 -6.56 13.02
CA ASP A 73 -2.81 -6.88 14.35
C ASP A 73 -2.56 -5.58 15.15
N PRO A 74 -3.25 -5.37 16.29
CA PRO A 74 -3.10 -4.15 17.08
C PRO A 74 -1.66 -3.90 17.56
N ASP A 75 -0.92 -4.97 17.88
CA ASP A 75 0.45 -4.85 18.41
C ASP A 75 1.41 -4.43 17.28
N ALA A 76 1.27 -5.04 16.10
CA ALA A 76 2.02 -4.63 14.91
C ALA A 76 1.71 -3.19 14.49
N MET A 77 0.46 -2.74 14.66
CA MET A 77 0.06 -1.36 14.41
C MET A 77 0.66 -0.37 15.41
N ALA A 78 0.70 -0.73 16.69
CA ALA A 78 1.36 0.09 17.70
C ALA A 78 2.86 0.23 17.39
N GLU A 79 3.55 -0.89 17.12
CA GLU A 79 4.97 -0.90 16.76
C GLU A 79 5.26 -0.03 15.53
N PHE A 80 4.45 -0.18 14.47
CA PHE A 80 4.63 0.59 13.25
C PHE A 80 4.40 2.09 13.47
N LYS A 81 3.38 2.49 14.26
CA LYS A 81 3.13 3.90 14.58
C LYS A 81 4.28 4.51 15.40
N THR A 82 4.84 3.78 16.35
CA THR A 82 6.03 4.20 17.11
C THR A 82 7.21 4.36 16.16
N PHE A 83 7.46 3.38 15.29
CA PHE A 83 8.52 3.46 14.28
C PHE A 83 8.37 4.71 13.42
N VAL A 84 7.21 4.98 12.84
CA VAL A 84 7.01 6.18 12.00
C VAL A 84 7.18 7.47 12.80
N SER A 85 6.75 7.52 14.05
CA SER A 85 6.95 8.70 14.92
C SER A 85 8.42 8.96 15.26
N SER A 86 9.27 7.93 15.18
CA SER A 86 10.72 8.06 15.38
C SER A 86 11.47 8.52 14.14
N LEU A 87 10.88 8.33 12.96
CA LEU A 87 11.36 8.96 11.74
C LEU A 87 10.88 10.41 11.81
N GLU A 88 11.79 11.39 11.78
CA GLU A 88 11.48 12.83 11.80
C GLU A 88 10.78 13.28 10.49
N ILE A 89 9.78 12.53 10.02
CA ILE A 89 8.98 12.80 8.85
C ILE A 89 7.93 13.83 9.26
N ASP A 90 8.27 15.09 9.00
CA ASP A 90 7.48 16.32 9.14
C ASP A 90 6.15 16.18 9.92
N LYS A 91 6.17 16.74 11.13
CA LYS A 91 4.97 17.10 11.89
C LYS A 91 4.09 18.08 11.13
#